data_AF-A0AAP5B8J3-F1
#
_entry.id   AF-A0AAP5B8J3-F1
#
_cell.length_a   1.000
_cell.length_b   1.000
_cell.length_c   1.000
_cell.angle_alpha   90.00
_cell.angle_beta   90.00
_cell.angle_gamma   90.00
#
_symmetry.space_group_name_H-M   'P 1'
#
loop_
_entity.id
_entity.type
_entity.pdbx_description
1 polymer ?
#
loop_
_entity_poly.entity_id
_entity_poly.type
_entity_poly.pdbx_seq_one_letter_code
_entity_poly.pdbx_strand_id
1 'polypeptide(L)' 'MYRSAFNHAYAAHAEESRQEEIAHRIAWDAVRRSYVKQADTWWVPRDQGPARKED' A
#
# COMPACT_ATOMS: atom_id res chain seq x y z
N MET A 1 6.93 0.65 1.28
CA MET A 1 5.65 1.38 1.49
C MET A 1 4.65 0.60 2.36
N TYR A 2 4.31 -0.65 2.06
CA TYR A 2 3.30 -1.42 2.82
C TYR A 2 3.60 -1.52 4.34
N ARG A 3 4.81 -1.93 4.72
CA ARG A 3 5.20 -2.07 6.15
C ARG A 3 5.15 -0.74 6.93
N SER A 4 5.56 0.38 6.31
CA SER A 4 5.52 1.69 6.98
C SER A 4 4.09 2.18 7.20
N ALA A 5 3.21 2.03 6.20
CA ALA A 5 1.79 2.37 6.34
C ALA A 5 1.08 1.48 7.37
N PHE A 6 1.42 0.18 7.39
CA PHE A 6 0.88 -0.77 8.36
C PHE A 6 1.32 -0.44 9.80
N ASN A 7 2.61 -0.21 10.04
CA ASN A 7 3.10 0.13 11.39
C ASN A 7 2.48 1.44 11.91
N HIS A 8 2.34 2.44 11.04
CA HIS A 8 1.73 3.71 11.42
C HIS A 8 0.24 3.55 11.75
N ALA A 9 -0.50 2.80 10.93
CA ALA A 9 -1.91 2.49 11.17
C ALA A 9 -2.12 1.62 12.42
N TYR A 10 -1.26 0.63 12.64
CA TYR A 10 -1.32 -0.26 13.80
C TYR A 10 -1.06 0.51 15.10
N ALA A 11 -0.09 1.42 15.11
CA ALA A 11 0.17 2.28 16.26
C ALA A 11 -0.98 3.30 16.50
N ALA A 12 -1.58 3.83 15.43
CA ALA A 12 -2.68 4.79 15.53
C ALA A 12 -4.01 4.17 15.99
N HIS A 13 -4.18 2.85 15.82
CA HIS A 13 -5.40 2.11 16.19
C HIS A 13 -5.16 1.10 17.31
N ALA A 14 -4.07 1.22 18.07
CA ALA A 14 -3.66 0.24 19.09
C ALA A 14 -4.68 -0.01 20.23
N GLU A 15 -5.70 0.84 20.35
CA GLU A 15 -6.75 0.75 21.37
C GLU A 15 -8.06 0.13 20.82
N GLU A 16 -8.12 -0.17 19.52
CA GLU A 16 -9.29 -0.75 18.87
C GLU A 16 -9.09 -2.27 18.67
N SER A 17 -10.05 -3.09 19.10
CA SER A 17 -9.99 -4.55 18.89
C SER A 17 -9.92 -4.97 17.41
N ARG A 18 -10.22 -4.05 16.49
CA ARG A 18 -10.15 -4.25 15.03
C ARG A 18 -8.92 -3.60 14.38
N GLN A 19 -7.90 -3.25 15.15
CA GLN A 19 -6.73 -2.55 14.62
C GLN A 19 -6.05 -3.28 13.45
N GLU A 20 -6.04 -4.62 13.47
CA GLU A 20 -5.47 -5.41 12.38
C GLU A 20 -6.28 -5.25 11.09
N GLU A 21 -7.61 -5.29 11.15
CA GLU A 21 -8.48 -5.06 9.99
C GLU A 21 -8.33 -3.62 9.47
N ILE A 22 -8.22 -2.64 10.36
CA ILE A 22 -8.05 -1.23 9.99
C ILE A 22 -6.67 -1.00 9.36
N ALA A 23 -5.61 -1.56 9.95
CA ALA A 23 -4.25 -1.48 9.42
C ALA A 23 -4.14 -2.19 8.06
N HIS A 24 -4.78 -3.35 7.89
CA HIS A 24 -4.88 -4.03 6.60
C HIS A 24 -5.59 -3.17 5.56
N ARG A 25 -6.70 -2.53 5.92
CA ARG A 25 -7.50 -1.71 5.01
C ARG A 25 -6.76 -0.44 4.59
N ILE A 26 -6.05 0.22 5.51
CA ILE A 26 -5.21 1.39 5.25
C ILE A 26 -4.02 1.01 4.36
N ALA A 27 -3.34 -0.09 4.68
CA ALA A 27 -2.24 -0.59 3.86
C ALA A 27 -2.72 -0.97 2.44
N TRP A 28 -3.90 -1.58 2.32
CA TRP A 28 -4.52 -1.90 1.02
C TRP A 28 -5.01 -0.67 0.25
N ASP A 29 -5.38 0.42 0.92
CA ASP A 29 -5.73 1.69 0.27
C ASP A 29 -4.49 2.40 -0.30
N ALA A 30 -3.38 2.39 0.45
CA ALA A 30 -2.10 2.91 -0.01
C ALA A 30 -1.57 2.13 -1.24
N VAL A 31 -1.74 0.81 -1.23
CA VAL A 31 -1.48 -0.05 -2.39
C VAL A 31 -2.41 0.34 -3.54
N ARG A 32 -3.73 0.40 -3.35
CA ARG A 32 -4.67 0.75 -4.44
C ARG A 32 -4.40 2.13 -5.05
N ARG A 33 -3.95 3.13 -4.28
CA ARG A 33 -3.52 4.44 -4.82
C ARG A 33 -2.24 4.35 -5.64
N SER A 34 -1.38 3.40 -5.31
CA SER A 34 -0.10 3.17 -5.98
C SER A 34 -0.19 2.14 -7.09
N TYR A 35 -1.37 1.60 -7.43
CA TYR A 35 -1.52 0.70 -8.56
C TYR A 35 -2.55 1.29 -9.52
N VAL A 36 -2.13 1.52 -10.76
CA VAL A 36 -3.01 1.95 -11.83
C VAL A 36 -3.30 0.74 -12.72
N LYS A 37 -4.56 0.59 -13.14
CA LYS A 37 -4.93 -0.46 -14.08
C LYS A 37 -4.34 -0.08 -15.45
N GLN A 38 -3.28 -0.78 -15.89
CA GLN A 38 -2.75 -0.64 -17.25
C GLN A 38 -3.47 -1.66 -18.13
N ALA A 39 -4.39 -1.15 -18.97
CA ALA A 39 -5.27 -1.95 -19.81
C ALA A 39 -6.16 -2.93 -19.03
N ASP A 40 -7.03 -3.66 -19.74
CA ASP A 40 -8.07 -4.49 -19.11
C ASP A 40 -7.55 -5.73 -18.36
N THR A 41 -6.23 -5.95 -18.36
CA THR A 41 -5.65 -7.23 -17.95
C THR A 41 -4.72 -7.13 -16.74
N TRP A 42 -4.06 -6.00 -16.46
CA TRP A 42 -3.02 -5.95 -15.41
C TRP A 42 -2.97 -4.64 -14.61
N TRP A 43 -2.72 -4.76 -13.30
CA TRP A 43 -2.46 -3.63 -12.40
C TRP A 43 -0.96 -3.40 -12.32
N VAL A 44 -0.51 -2.20 -12.70
CA VAL A 44 0.90 -1.82 -12.61
C VAL A 44 1.10 -0.83 -11.47
N PRO A 45 2.23 -0.89 -10.74
CA PRO A 45 2.51 0.09 -9.72
C PRO A 45 2.75 1.48 -10.35
N ARG A 46 1.94 2.47 -9.95
CA ARG A 46 2.03 3.89 -10.30
C ARG A 46 3.36 4.53 -9.89
N ASP A 47 3.96 4.04 -8.80
CA ASP A 47 5.22 4.56 -8.25
C ASP A 47 6.47 3.91 -8.87
N GLN A 48 6.30 2.86 -9.68
CA GLN A 48 7.37 2.36 -10.54
C GLN A 48 7.48 3.28 -11.77
N GLY A 49 7.90 4.53 -11.54
CA GLY A 49 8.73 5.21 -12.54
C GLY A 49 9.95 4.32 -12.81
N PRO A 50 10.47 4.26 -14.05
CA PRO A 50 11.39 3.21 -14.46
C PRO A 50 12.50 3.10 -13.43
N ALA A 51 12.55 1.97 -12.72
CA ALA A 51 13.67 1.62 -11.88
C ALA A 51 14.89 1.70 -12.79
N ARG A 52 15.67 2.78 -12.59
CA ARG A 52 16.86 3.08 -13.36
C ARG A 52 17.72 1.82 -13.30
N LYS A 53 17.96 1.26 -14.49
CA LYS A 53 19.07 0.35 -14.72
C LYS A 53 20.31 1.13 -14.28
N GLU A 54 20.93 0.74 -13.16
CA GLU A 54 22.26 1.22 -12.80
C GLU A 54 23.23 0.06 -12.98
N ASP A 55 24.36 0.44 -13.57
CA ASP A 55 25.40 -0.27 -14.35
C ASP A 55 26.10 -1.44 -13.63
#